data_AF-A0A924VST2-F1
#
_entry.id   AF-A0A924VST2-F1
#
_cell.length_a   1.000
_cell.length_b   1.000
_cell.length_c   1.000
_cell.angle_alpha   90.00
_cell.angle_beta   90.00
_cell.angle_gamma   90.00
#
_symmetry.space_group_name_H-M   'P 1'
#
loop_
_entity.id
_entity.type
_entity.pdbx_description
1 polymer ?
#
loop_
_entity_poly.entity_id
_entity_poly.type
_entity_poly.pdbx_seq_one_letter_code
_entity_poly.pdbx_strand_id
1 'polypeptide(L)'
;MKWIEVKVVTTPEASEAVSAMMYEMGVNGLYIEDPRDLESFQKLPTDWDYIEDALKAKDPNQVIIRAYLSEATNVNEKVTYLHEKLKLVKRYCEIETGDVTLLEVHEEDWANEWKQYYKPIKVGDRLVIKPTWEPYEKQSDDELILHLDPGMAFGTGTHETTRMCMQHLETSVTQDDEVLDIGCGSGILGIAALKLGASRCVSVDLDENAVRVSKENATLNEVEKQMTFIHGNLVDVVTGQYDVIVANIIADAILYLSTILT
;
A
#
# COMPACT_ATOMS: atom_id res chain seq x y z
N MET A 1 -3.49 -17.91 -4.03
CA MET A 1 -4.13 -18.34 -5.30
C MET A 1 -3.11 -18.26 -6.43
N LYS A 2 -3.26 -19.10 -7.48
CA LYS A 2 -2.35 -19.13 -8.63
C LYS A 2 -2.93 -18.33 -9.81
N TRP A 3 -2.12 -17.43 -10.36
CA TRP A 3 -2.44 -16.58 -11.48
C TRP A 3 -1.44 -16.81 -12.61
N ILE A 4 -1.88 -16.65 -13.86
CA ILE A 4 -1.01 -16.62 -15.02
C ILE A 4 -1.02 -15.19 -15.56
N GLU A 5 0.14 -14.53 -15.49
CA GLU A 5 0.38 -13.27 -16.19
C GLU A 5 0.56 -13.57 -17.68
N VAL A 6 -0.31 -12.98 -18.49
CA VAL A 6 -0.19 -12.91 -19.95
C VAL A 6 0.39 -11.55 -20.28
N LYS A 7 1.63 -11.52 -20.75
CA LYS A 7 2.32 -10.30 -21.16
C LYS A 7 2.38 -10.23 -22.68
N VAL A 8 1.95 -9.10 -23.26
CA VAL A 8 2.10 -8.79 -24.67
C VAL A 8 2.94 -7.53 -24.79
N VAL A 9 4.01 -7.62 -25.56
CA VAL A 9 4.79 -6.45 -25.98
C VAL A 9 4.25 -5.99 -27.32
N THR A 10 3.95 -4.72 -27.51
CA THR A 10 3.36 -4.21 -28.76
C THR A 10 3.80 -2.77 -29.03
N THR A 11 3.31 -2.15 -30.09
CA THR A 11 3.56 -0.74 -30.38
C THR A 11 2.43 0.13 -29.85
N PRO A 12 2.70 1.43 -29.61
CA PRO A 12 1.70 2.47 -29.47
C PRO A 12 0.44 2.38 -30.33
N GLU A 13 0.59 2.06 -31.62
CA GLU A 13 -0.50 2.06 -32.59
C GLU A 13 -1.40 0.82 -32.44
N ALA A 14 -0.83 -0.29 -31.95
CA ALA A 14 -1.56 -1.53 -31.72
C ALA A 14 -2.09 -1.68 -30.28
N SER A 15 -1.66 -0.84 -29.33
CA SER A 15 -1.96 -1.02 -27.90
C SER A 15 -3.47 -1.12 -27.60
N GLU A 16 -4.28 -0.28 -28.21
CA GLU A 16 -5.75 -0.29 -28.07
C GLU A 16 -6.37 -1.58 -28.61
N ALA A 17 -5.93 -2.02 -29.80
CA ALA A 17 -6.42 -3.25 -30.41
C ALA A 17 -6.04 -4.48 -29.59
N VAL A 18 -4.80 -4.54 -29.09
CA VAL A 18 -4.31 -5.61 -28.23
C VAL A 18 -5.06 -5.61 -26.90
N SER A 19 -5.30 -4.44 -26.29
CA SER A 19 -6.06 -4.31 -25.05
C SER A 19 -7.48 -4.85 -25.20
N ALA A 20 -8.17 -4.50 -26.29
CA ALA A 20 -9.50 -5.03 -26.58
C ALA A 20 -9.51 -6.56 -26.70
N MET A 21 -8.53 -7.15 -27.39
CA MET A 21 -8.40 -8.62 -27.48
C MET A 21 -8.17 -9.27 -26.11
N MET A 22 -7.37 -8.64 -25.25
CA MET A 22 -7.12 -9.17 -23.91
C MET A 22 -8.38 -9.08 -23.03
N TYR A 23 -9.18 -8.01 -23.13
CA TYR A 23 -10.49 -7.95 -22.48
C TYR A 23 -11.46 -9.05 -22.95
N GLU A 24 -11.47 -9.38 -24.25
CA GLU A 24 -12.27 -10.50 -24.78
C GLU A 24 -11.85 -11.87 -24.23
N MET A 25 -10.62 -12.00 -23.69
CA MET A 25 -10.21 -13.20 -22.98
C MET A 25 -10.95 -13.37 -21.64
N GLY A 26 -11.65 -12.35 -21.15
CA GLY A 26 -12.45 -12.37 -19.93
C GLY A 26 -11.69 -11.88 -18.70
N VAL A 27 -10.66 -11.06 -18.89
CA VAL A 27 -9.90 -10.44 -17.78
C VAL A 27 -10.66 -9.23 -17.24
N ASN A 28 -10.56 -9.00 -15.93
CA ASN A 28 -11.25 -7.89 -15.24
C ASN A 28 -10.52 -6.54 -15.40
N GLY A 29 -9.25 -6.58 -15.77
CA GLY A 29 -8.41 -5.39 -15.90
C GLY A 29 -7.10 -5.70 -16.61
N LEU A 30 -6.45 -4.64 -17.08
CA LEU A 30 -5.15 -4.68 -17.75
C LEU A 30 -4.19 -3.75 -17.01
N TYR A 31 -2.93 -4.17 -16.94
CA TYR A 31 -1.83 -3.30 -16.53
C TYR A 31 -1.05 -2.91 -17.79
N ILE A 32 -1.01 -1.62 -18.09
CA ILE A 32 -0.42 -1.08 -19.32
C ILE A 32 0.76 -0.18 -18.93
N GLU A 33 1.93 -0.46 -19.51
CA GLU A 33 3.10 0.39 -19.43
C GLU A 33 3.33 1.02 -20.81
N ASP A 34 2.94 2.29 -20.97
CA ASP A 34 3.27 3.10 -22.14
C ASP A 34 4.32 4.16 -21.73
N PRO A 35 5.57 4.06 -22.22
CA PRO A 35 6.61 5.03 -21.88
C PRO A 35 6.26 6.48 -22.28
N ARG A 36 5.35 6.69 -23.23
CA ARG A 36 4.92 8.03 -23.66
C ARG A 36 4.03 8.71 -22.63
N ASP A 37 3.41 7.95 -21.73
CA ASP A 37 2.67 8.54 -20.60
C ASP A 37 3.60 9.39 -19.73
N LEU A 38 4.86 8.99 -19.58
CA LEU A 38 5.89 9.72 -18.82
C LEU A 38 6.13 11.14 -19.39
N GLU A 39 6.02 11.33 -20.70
CA GLU A 39 6.16 12.66 -21.33
C GLU A 39 4.99 13.59 -20.97
N SER A 40 3.82 13.02 -20.65
CA SER A 40 2.67 13.80 -20.22
C SER A 40 2.76 14.27 -18.76
N PHE A 41 3.55 13.60 -17.93
CA PHE A 41 3.81 13.97 -16.52
C PHE A 41 4.90 15.05 -16.36
N GLN A 42 5.63 15.44 -17.40
CA GLN A 42 6.67 16.48 -17.34
C GLN A 42 6.20 17.88 -17.80
N LYS A 43 4.89 18.10 -17.92
CA LYS A 43 4.34 19.26 -18.63
C LYS A 43 4.27 20.54 -17.77
N LEU A 44 4.34 20.47 -16.44
CA LEU A 44 4.23 21.66 -15.57
C LEU A 44 5.53 21.94 -14.80
N PRO A 45 5.96 23.23 -14.69
CA PRO A 45 7.15 23.62 -13.91
C PRO A 45 7.09 23.32 -12.41
N THR A 46 5.95 22.83 -11.91
CA THR A 46 5.65 22.53 -10.51
C THR A 46 5.54 21.02 -10.22
N ASP A 47 5.81 20.17 -11.21
CA ASP A 47 5.77 18.72 -11.02
C ASP A 47 7.05 18.27 -10.31
N TRP A 48 6.94 18.00 -9.00
CA TRP A 48 8.03 17.50 -8.14
C TRP A 48 8.20 15.97 -8.21
N ASP A 49 7.55 15.32 -9.17
CA ASP A 49 7.54 13.87 -9.29
C ASP A 49 8.89 13.37 -9.80
N TYR A 50 9.59 12.62 -8.94
CA TYR A 50 10.85 11.97 -9.28
C TYR A 50 10.57 10.76 -10.18
N ILE A 51 10.89 10.87 -11.47
CA ILE A 51 10.87 9.74 -12.40
C ILE A 51 12.25 9.08 -12.40
N GLU A 52 12.31 7.83 -11.95
CA GLU A 52 13.52 7.01 -11.98
C GLU A 52 14.13 6.93 -13.38
N ASP A 53 15.46 7.02 -13.47
CA ASP A 53 16.17 7.00 -14.75
C ASP A 53 15.97 5.69 -15.54
N ALA A 54 15.68 4.59 -14.85
CA ALA A 54 15.32 3.32 -15.46
C ALA A 54 14.00 3.38 -16.27
N LEU A 55 13.05 4.23 -15.86
CA LEU A 55 11.80 4.44 -16.60
C LEU A 55 12.01 5.30 -17.85
N LYS A 56 12.98 6.24 -17.82
CA LYS A 56 13.37 7.06 -18.97
C LYS A 56 14.13 6.29 -20.04
N ALA A 57 14.74 5.15 -19.67
CA ALA A 57 15.51 4.30 -20.58
C ALA A 57 14.67 3.30 -21.39
N LYS A 58 13.34 3.29 -21.22
CA LYS A 58 12.44 2.40 -21.97
C LYS A 58 12.25 2.89 -23.41
N ASP A 59 12.07 1.96 -24.35
CA ASP A 59 11.84 2.28 -25.77
C ASP A 59 10.44 2.92 -25.94
N PRO A 60 10.35 4.19 -26.39
CA PRO A 60 9.07 4.88 -26.55
C PRO A 60 8.14 4.27 -27.62
N ASN A 61 8.67 3.40 -28.48
CA ASN A 61 7.88 2.68 -29.49
C ASN A 61 7.37 1.33 -28.99
N GLN A 62 7.57 1.01 -27.70
CA GLN A 62 7.18 -0.25 -27.12
C GLN A 62 6.21 -0.03 -25.94
N VAL A 63 5.02 -0.60 -26.06
CA VAL A 63 4.01 -0.66 -25.00
C VAL A 63 3.95 -2.09 -24.47
N ILE A 64 3.91 -2.24 -23.15
CA ILE A 64 3.76 -3.54 -22.49
C ILE A 64 2.35 -3.62 -21.90
N ILE A 65 1.58 -4.63 -22.29
CA ILE A 65 0.25 -4.89 -21.75
C ILE A 65 0.29 -6.22 -21.02
N ARG A 66 -0.17 -6.23 -19.76
CA ARG A 66 -0.25 -7.42 -18.92
C ARG A 66 -1.67 -7.65 -18.48
N ALA A 67 -2.08 -8.91 -18.46
CA ALA A 67 -3.35 -9.33 -17.89
C ALA A 67 -3.16 -10.59 -17.03
N TYR A 68 -4.03 -10.77 -16.04
CA TYR A 68 -3.92 -11.85 -15.09
C TYR A 68 -5.13 -12.78 -15.23
N LEU A 69 -4.86 -14.04 -15.58
CA LEU A 69 -5.87 -15.10 -15.67
C LEU A 69 -5.78 -15.99 -14.44
N SER A 70 -6.93 -16.31 -13.85
CA SER A 70 -6.98 -17.30 -12.76
C SER A 70 -6.78 -18.71 -13.30
N GLU A 71 -6.26 -19.62 -12.48
CA GLU A 71 -6.08 -21.04 -12.83
C GLU A 71 -7.41 -21.76 -13.19
N ALA A 72 -8.55 -21.23 -12.73
CA ALA A 72 -9.88 -21.74 -13.11
C ALA A 72 -10.25 -21.45 -14.58
N THR A 73 -9.49 -20.60 -15.27
CA THR A 73 -9.71 -20.26 -16.67
C THR A 73 -8.93 -21.22 -17.57
N ASN A 74 -9.49 -21.59 -18.73
CA ASN A 74 -8.75 -22.35 -19.73
C ASN A 74 -7.69 -21.47 -20.41
N VAL A 75 -6.56 -21.25 -19.74
CA VAL A 75 -5.48 -20.35 -20.17
C VAL A 75 -4.98 -20.72 -21.58
N ASN A 76 -4.83 -22.01 -21.89
CA ASN A 76 -4.35 -22.45 -23.19
C ASN A 76 -5.28 -22.02 -24.34
N GLU A 77 -6.59 -22.15 -24.15
CA GLU A 77 -7.59 -21.71 -25.13
C GLU A 77 -7.55 -20.18 -25.32
N LYS A 78 -7.46 -19.43 -24.23
CA LYS A 78 -7.41 -17.96 -24.25
C LYS A 78 -6.12 -17.43 -24.90
N VAL A 79 -4.98 -18.05 -24.63
CA VAL A 79 -3.70 -17.70 -25.24
C VAL A 79 -3.68 -18.08 -26.72
N THR A 80 -4.28 -19.21 -27.09
CA THR A 80 -4.43 -19.60 -28.51
C THR A 80 -5.28 -18.58 -29.26
N TYR A 81 -6.42 -18.18 -28.68
CA TYR A 81 -7.27 -17.12 -29.23
C TYR A 81 -6.50 -15.81 -29.44
N LEU A 82 -5.75 -15.38 -28.43
CA LEU A 82 -4.94 -14.16 -28.50
C LEU A 82 -3.91 -14.24 -29.63
N HIS A 83 -3.18 -15.35 -29.74
CA HIS A 83 -2.20 -15.56 -30.81
C HIS A 83 -2.83 -15.50 -32.22
N GLU A 84 -4.03 -16.07 -32.39
CA GLU A 84 -4.73 -16.01 -33.68
C GLU A 84 -5.15 -14.58 -34.04
N LYS A 85 -5.66 -13.82 -33.06
CA LYS A 85 -6.06 -12.42 -33.27
C LYS A 85 -4.88 -11.50 -33.55
N LEU A 86 -3.77 -11.66 -32.82
CA LEU A 86 -2.54 -10.91 -33.07
C LEU A 86 -1.99 -11.17 -34.49
N LYS A 87 -2.03 -12.42 -34.95
CA LYS A 87 -1.66 -12.77 -36.34
C LYS A 87 -2.54 -12.07 -37.37
N LEU A 88 -3.84 -11.93 -37.11
CA LEU A 88 -4.74 -11.21 -38.00
C LEU A 88 -4.40 -9.73 -38.06
N VAL A 89 -4.18 -9.08 -36.91
CA VAL A 89 -3.82 -7.65 -36.89
C VAL A 89 -2.49 -7.39 -37.58
N LYS A 90 -1.47 -8.21 -37.31
CA LYS A 90 -0.19 -8.14 -38.02
C LYS A 90 -0.35 -8.24 -39.54
N ARG A 91 -1.30 -9.06 -40.00
CA ARG A 91 -1.54 -9.30 -41.43
C ARG A 91 -2.36 -8.20 -42.11
N TYR A 92 -3.36 -7.65 -41.43
CA TYR A 92 -4.33 -6.72 -42.05
C TYR A 92 -4.03 -5.25 -41.80
N CYS A 93 -3.29 -4.93 -40.74
CA CYS A 93 -3.04 -3.54 -40.35
C CYS A 93 -1.59 -3.09 -40.60
N GLU A 94 -0.70 -3.99 -41.03
CA GLU A 94 0.76 -3.75 -41.14
C GLU A 94 1.40 -3.24 -39.82
N ILE A 95 0.75 -3.50 -38.68
CA ILE A 95 1.23 -3.09 -37.36
C ILE A 95 2.01 -4.25 -36.73
N GLU A 96 3.19 -3.95 -36.16
CA GLU A 96 3.94 -4.94 -35.40
C GLU A 96 3.23 -5.24 -34.06
N THR A 97 2.68 -6.44 -33.95
CA THR A 97 2.25 -7.01 -32.68
C THR A 97 3.38 -7.89 -32.17
N GLY A 98 3.87 -7.65 -30.96
CA GLY A 98 4.96 -8.46 -30.39
C GLY A 98 4.49 -9.78 -29.80
N ASP A 99 5.41 -10.44 -29.11
CA ASP A 99 5.23 -11.81 -28.64
C ASP A 99 4.41 -11.88 -27.34
N VAL A 100 3.67 -12.98 -27.19
CA VAL A 100 2.96 -13.32 -25.95
C VAL A 100 3.88 -14.14 -25.06
N THR A 101 4.12 -13.66 -23.85
CA THR A 101 4.87 -14.38 -22.81
C THR A 101 3.93 -14.74 -21.68
N LEU A 102 4.07 -15.95 -21.15
CA LEU A 102 3.33 -16.43 -19.99
C LEU A 102 4.27 -16.54 -18.80
N LEU A 103 3.86 -15.96 -17.67
CA LEU A 103 4.54 -16.06 -16.40
C LEU A 103 3.56 -16.56 -15.35
N GLU A 104 3.96 -17.58 -14.59
CA GLU A 104 3.19 -18.03 -13.44
C GLU A 104 3.47 -17.09 -12.27
N VAL A 105 2.41 -16.58 -11.65
CA VAL A 105 2.47 -15.66 -10.51
C VAL A 105 1.63 -16.25 -9.39
N HIS A 106 2.26 -16.52 -8.25
CA HIS A 106 1.52 -16.88 -7.05
C HIS A 106 1.14 -15.60 -6.30
N GLU A 107 -0.13 -15.49 -5.91
CA GLU A 107 -0.63 -14.38 -5.09
C GLU A 107 0.17 -14.20 -3.80
N GLU A 108 0.64 -15.30 -3.22
CA GLU A 108 1.50 -15.29 -2.03
C GLU A 108 2.85 -14.63 -2.31
N ASP A 109 3.42 -14.82 -3.50
CA ASP A 109 4.68 -14.17 -3.88
C ASP A 109 4.44 -12.66 -4.03
N TRP A 110 3.40 -12.25 -4.77
CA TRP A 110 3.04 -10.84 -4.94
C TRP A 110 2.76 -10.13 -3.61
N ALA A 111 2.01 -10.77 -2.70
CA ALA A 111 1.68 -10.21 -1.39
C ALA A 111 2.88 -10.13 -0.44
N ASN A 112 4.00 -10.79 -0.74
CA ASN A 112 5.20 -10.81 0.10
C ASN A 112 6.41 -10.09 -0.52
N GLU A 113 6.42 -9.78 -1.82
CA GLU A 113 7.53 -9.08 -2.50
C GLU A 113 7.91 -7.74 -1.83
N TRP A 114 6.94 -7.01 -1.26
CA TRP A 114 7.24 -5.76 -0.54
C TRP A 114 8.03 -5.99 0.76
N LYS A 115 7.94 -7.17 1.38
CA LYS A 115 8.58 -7.48 2.66
C LYS A 115 10.10 -7.39 2.60
N GLN A 116 10.71 -7.72 1.45
CA GLN A 116 12.17 -7.68 1.30
C GLN A 116 12.73 -6.25 1.32
N TYR A 117 11.92 -5.27 0.94
CA TYR A 117 12.27 -3.85 0.92
C TYR A 117 11.90 -3.14 2.23
N TYR A 118 11.03 -3.74 3.04
CA TYR A 118 10.61 -3.17 4.31
C TYR A 118 11.61 -3.53 5.41
N LYS A 119 12.47 -2.55 5.74
CA LYS A 119 13.55 -2.69 6.73
C LYS A 119 13.23 -1.99 8.04
N PRO A 120 13.90 -2.36 9.16
CA PRO A 120 13.75 -1.63 10.41
C PRO A 120 14.13 -0.17 10.25
N ILE A 121 13.32 0.74 10.78
CA ILE A 121 13.50 2.18 10.63
C ILE A 121 13.36 2.86 11.99
N LYS A 122 14.35 3.69 12.31
CA LYS A 122 14.29 4.59 13.47
C LYS A 122 13.46 5.83 13.14
N VAL A 123 12.54 6.18 14.02
CA VAL A 123 11.63 7.32 13.91
C VAL A 123 11.75 8.15 15.19
N GLY A 124 12.13 9.42 15.07
CA GLY A 124 12.42 10.23 16.25
C GLY A 124 13.66 9.76 17.00
N ASP A 125 13.66 9.99 18.31
CA ASP A 125 14.82 9.73 19.17
C ASP A 125 14.83 8.30 19.70
N ARG A 126 13.64 7.75 20.02
CA ARG A 126 13.50 6.49 20.78
C ARG A 126 12.74 5.42 20.00
N LEU A 127 11.83 5.76 19.11
CA LEU A 127 10.98 4.77 18.44
C LEU A 127 11.72 4.07 17.28
N VAL A 128 11.58 2.75 17.19
CA VAL A 128 12.08 1.95 16.06
C VAL A 128 10.98 1.02 15.58
N ILE A 129 10.59 1.18 14.32
CA ILE A 129 9.61 0.30 13.66
C ILE A 129 10.35 -0.89 13.10
N LYS A 130 9.92 -2.09 13.46
CA LYS A 130 10.58 -3.34 13.13
C LYS A 130 9.57 -4.35 12.59
N PRO A 131 9.63 -4.73 11.30
CA PRO A 131 8.88 -5.88 10.82
C PRO A 131 9.32 -7.16 11.52
N THR A 132 8.38 -8.07 11.79
CA THR A 132 8.67 -9.28 12.57
C THR A 132 9.68 -10.22 11.90
N TRP A 133 9.82 -10.15 10.57
CA TRP A 133 10.75 -10.97 9.78
C TRP A 133 12.17 -10.40 9.65
N GLU A 134 12.42 -9.14 10.03
CA GLU A 134 13.76 -8.55 9.93
C GLU A 134 14.53 -8.63 11.25
N PRO A 135 15.82 -9.00 11.22
CA PRO A 135 16.67 -8.87 12.38
C PRO A 135 16.92 -7.39 12.69
N TYR A 136 16.93 -7.04 13.97
CA TYR A 136 17.34 -5.74 14.45
C TYR A 136 17.83 -5.87 15.90
N GLU A 137 19.02 -5.36 16.16
CA GLU A 137 19.63 -5.28 17.47
C GLU A 137 19.57 -3.82 17.95
N LYS A 138 19.07 -3.61 19.16
CA LYS A 138 18.94 -2.27 19.75
C LYS A 138 20.31 -1.59 19.79
N GLN A 139 20.35 -0.33 19.40
CA GLN A 139 21.56 0.49 19.49
C GLN A 139 21.69 1.20 20.84
N SER A 140 20.60 1.29 21.60
CA SER A 140 20.59 1.82 22.97
C SER A 140 19.45 1.23 23.80
N ASP A 141 19.58 1.26 25.13
CA ASP A 141 18.54 0.79 26.05
C ASP A 141 17.26 1.65 25.99
N ASP A 142 17.39 2.91 25.56
CA ASP A 142 16.29 3.86 25.45
C ASP A 142 15.39 3.61 24.22
N GLU A 143 15.81 2.75 23.30
CA GLU A 143 15.04 2.42 22.10
C GLU A 143 13.79 1.59 22.44
N LEU A 144 12.66 2.07 21.92
CA LEU A 144 11.34 1.46 22.00
C LEU A 144 11.07 0.77 20.66
N ILE A 145 11.05 -0.56 20.65
CA ILE A 145 10.79 -1.35 19.44
C ILE A 145 9.28 -1.53 19.27
N LEU A 146 8.80 -1.22 18.07
CA LEU A 146 7.44 -1.41 17.62
C LEU A 146 7.44 -2.50 16.56
N HIS A 147 6.92 -3.66 16.92
CA HIS A 147 6.74 -4.76 15.97
C HIS A 147 5.58 -4.43 15.04
N LEU A 148 5.79 -4.43 13.72
CA LEU A 148 4.73 -4.03 12.79
C LEU A 148 4.71 -4.91 11.55
N ASP A 149 3.60 -5.61 11.38
CA ASP A 149 3.30 -6.38 10.19
C ASP A 149 2.07 -5.75 9.53
N PRO A 150 2.24 -4.66 8.75
CA PRO A 150 1.11 -3.88 8.27
C PRO A 150 0.23 -4.63 7.26
N GLY A 151 0.74 -5.68 6.61
CA GLY A 151 0.00 -6.43 5.60
C GLY A 151 -0.51 -5.50 4.49
N MET A 152 -1.83 -5.46 4.29
CA MET A 152 -2.50 -4.54 3.36
C MET A 152 -3.04 -3.26 4.03
N ALA A 153 -2.91 -3.12 5.35
CA ALA A 153 -3.41 -1.94 6.06
C ALA A 153 -2.48 -0.74 5.85
N PHE A 154 -3.08 0.45 5.77
CA PHE A 154 -2.33 1.71 5.73
C PHE A 154 -1.57 1.94 7.05
N GLY A 155 -0.48 2.72 7.00
CA GLY A 155 0.31 3.02 8.19
C GLY A 155 1.49 2.08 8.40
N THR A 156 2.27 1.81 7.36
CA THR A 156 3.54 1.05 7.45
C THR A 156 4.61 1.72 8.32
N GLY A 157 4.38 2.92 8.85
CA GLY A 157 5.38 3.64 9.64
C GLY A 157 6.51 4.30 8.84
N THR A 158 6.69 3.94 7.56
CA THR A 158 7.70 4.52 6.67
C THR A 158 7.28 5.87 6.10
N HIS A 159 5.97 6.08 5.92
CA HIS A 159 5.42 7.28 5.31
C HIS A 159 5.70 8.53 6.17
N GLU A 160 5.99 9.65 5.52
CA GLU A 160 6.42 10.91 6.15
C GLU A 160 5.41 11.39 7.19
N THR A 161 4.11 11.31 6.88
CA THR A 161 3.05 11.73 7.81
C THR A 161 3.01 10.86 9.06
N THR A 162 3.19 9.54 8.94
CA THR A 162 3.25 8.64 10.09
C THR A 162 4.47 8.95 10.96
N ARG A 163 5.63 9.18 10.33
CA ARG A 163 6.85 9.57 11.05
C ARG A 163 6.67 10.89 11.80
N MET A 164 6.05 11.88 11.17
CA MET A 164 5.73 13.16 11.79
C MET A 164 4.83 12.98 13.02
N CYS A 165 3.73 12.22 12.90
CA CYS A 165 2.84 11.94 14.03
C CYS A 165 3.57 11.22 15.18
N MET A 166 4.38 10.20 14.86
CA MET A 166 5.17 9.47 15.87
C MET A 166 6.17 10.37 16.61
N GLN A 167 6.87 11.24 15.89
CA GLN A 167 7.78 12.22 16.49
C GLN A 167 7.04 13.22 17.41
N HIS A 168 5.83 13.62 17.04
CA HIS A 168 5.01 14.47 17.90
C HIS A 168 4.53 13.71 19.14
N LEU A 169 4.17 12.43 19.01
CA LEU A 169 3.81 11.60 20.16
C LEU A 169 4.97 11.50 21.16
N GLU A 170 6.23 11.39 20.73
CA GLU A 170 7.40 11.34 21.65
C GLU A 170 7.48 12.54 22.60
N THR A 171 6.96 13.70 22.19
CA THR A 171 7.00 14.94 22.98
C THR A 171 5.66 15.33 23.59
N SER A 172 4.56 14.72 23.13
CA SER A 172 3.20 15.06 23.55
C SER A 172 2.61 14.05 24.54
N VAL A 173 3.04 12.78 24.47
CA VAL A 173 2.55 11.71 25.35
C VAL A 173 3.38 11.67 26.63
N THR A 174 2.71 11.67 27.76
CA THR A 174 3.29 11.50 29.08
C THR A 174 2.81 10.21 29.76
N GLN A 175 3.33 9.94 30.95
CA GLN A 175 2.85 8.81 31.75
C GLN A 175 1.38 9.04 32.10
N ASP A 176 0.61 7.96 32.02
CA ASP A 176 -0.81 7.88 32.39
C ASP A 176 -1.82 8.48 31.40
N ASP A 177 -1.38 9.16 30.33
CA ASP A 177 -2.27 9.72 29.30
C ASP A 177 -3.25 8.67 28.74
N GLU A 178 -4.51 9.06 28.56
CA GLU A 178 -5.47 8.33 27.74
C GLU A 178 -5.46 8.88 26.30
N VAL A 179 -5.17 8.02 25.33
CA VAL A 179 -4.98 8.41 23.93
C VAL A 179 -6.14 7.94 23.05
N LEU A 180 -6.57 8.77 22.11
CA LEU A 180 -7.49 8.41 21.04
C LEU A 180 -6.77 8.46 19.68
N ASP A 181 -6.68 7.33 19.00
CA ASP A 181 -6.10 7.15 17.67
C ASP A 181 -7.22 7.02 16.62
N ILE A 182 -7.44 8.07 15.84
CA ILE A 182 -8.52 8.17 14.84
C ILE A 182 -7.98 7.87 13.45
N GLY A 183 -8.53 6.84 12.80
CA GLY A 183 -8.01 6.28 11.55
C GLY A 183 -6.76 5.44 11.82
N CYS A 184 -6.89 4.46 12.71
CA CYS A 184 -5.75 3.77 13.29
C CYS A 184 -4.93 2.94 12.27
N GLY A 185 -5.51 2.51 11.15
CA GLY A 185 -4.82 1.74 10.12
C GLY A 185 -4.14 0.50 10.72
N SER A 186 -2.81 0.42 10.59
CA SER A 186 -1.99 -0.64 11.18
C SER A 186 -1.91 -0.63 12.72
N GLY A 187 -2.41 0.41 13.38
CA GLY A 187 -2.34 0.63 14.82
C GLY A 187 -1.03 1.27 15.31
N ILE A 188 -0.12 1.63 14.40
CA ILE A 188 1.23 2.08 14.76
C ILE A 188 1.25 3.30 15.71
N LEU A 189 0.33 4.26 15.55
CA LEU A 189 0.30 5.47 16.38
C LEU A 189 -0.20 5.16 17.79
N GLY A 190 -1.29 4.39 17.92
CA GLY A 190 -1.77 3.91 19.21
C GLY A 190 -0.75 3.03 19.95
N ILE A 191 -0.04 2.14 19.24
CA ILE A 191 1.02 1.32 19.81
C ILE A 191 2.20 2.19 20.26
N ALA A 192 2.59 3.19 19.45
CA ALA A 192 3.66 4.13 19.80
C ALA A 192 3.34 4.92 21.08
N ALA A 193 2.12 5.44 21.19
CA ALA A 193 1.67 6.13 22.40
C ALA A 193 1.81 5.25 23.66
N LEU A 194 1.38 3.99 23.59
CA LEU A 194 1.51 3.06 24.71
C LEU A 194 2.96 2.70 25.03
N LYS A 195 3.82 2.57 24.02
CA LYS A 195 5.28 2.36 24.25
C LYS A 195 5.94 3.59 24.87
N LEU A 196 5.42 4.78 24.62
CA LEU A 196 5.91 6.05 25.18
C LEU A 196 5.44 6.30 26.62
N GLY A 197 4.42 5.59 27.09
CA GLY A 197 3.98 5.62 28.50
C GLY A 197 2.51 5.93 28.73
N ALA A 198 1.71 6.12 27.67
CA ALA A 198 0.26 6.26 27.81
C ALA A 198 -0.33 5.05 28.56
N SER A 199 -1.34 5.29 29.41
CA SER A 199 -1.98 4.22 30.17
C SER A 199 -2.94 3.40 29.32
N ARG A 200 -3.63 4.06 28.38
CA ARG A 200 -4.66 3.45 27.52
C ARG A 200 -4.68 4.12 26.16
N CYS A 201 -5.11 3.35 25.17
CA CYS A 201 -5.40 3.87 23.84
C CYS A 201 -6.73 3.33 23.33
N VAL A 202 -7.56 4.21 22.77
CA VAL A 202 -8.74 3.82 21.99
C VAL A 202 -8.42 4.06 20.52
N SER A 203 -8.54 3.03 19.70
CA SER A 203 -8.25 3.08 18.27
C SER A 203 -9.53 2.87 17.47
N VAL A 204 -9.81 3.79 16.56
CA VAL A 204 -11.01 3.77 15.71
C VAL A 204 -10.61 3.75 14.24
N ASP A 205 -11.25 2.90 13.45
CA ASP A 205 -11.13 2.92 11.99
C ASP A 205 -12.46 2.57 11.31
N LEU A 206 -12.66 3.10 10.10
CA LEU A 206 -13.82 2.82 9.25
C LEU A 206 -13.68 1.48 8.52
N ASP A 207 -12.44 0.99 8.33
CA ASP A 207 -12.18 -0.32 7.73
C ASP A 207 -12.03 -1.40 8.81
N GLU A 208 -12.92 -2.39 8.80
CA GLU A 208 -12.84 -3.56 9.69
C GLU A 208 -11.51 -4.31 9.57
N ASN A 209 -10.89 -4.33 8.38
CA ASN A 209 -9.57 -4.93 8.20
C ASN A 209 -8.47 -4.16 8.94
N ALA A 210 -8.53 -2.82 8.93
CA ALA A 210 -7.59 -1.98 9.68
C ALA A 210 -7.73 -2.26 11.18
N VAL A 211 -8.95 -2.31 11.71
CA VAL A 211 -9.21 -2.66 13.12
C VAL A 211 -8.62 -4.04 13.48
N ARG A 212 -8.80 -5.04 12.61
CA ARG A 212 -8.21 -6.37 12.80
C ARG A 212 -6.68 -6.34 12.81
N VAL A 213 -6.06 -5.67 11.83
CA VAL A 213 -4.59 -5.58 11.72
C VAL A 213 -4.00 -4.78 12.89
N SER A 214 -4.65 -3.69 13.30
CA SER A 214 -4.29 -2.91 14.48
C SER A 214 -4.24 -3.77 15.75
N LYS A 215 -5.25 -4.64 15.93
CA LYS A 215 -5.29 -5.59 17.03
C LYS A 215 -4.15 -6.61 16.96
N GLU A 216 -3.90 -7.21 15.80
CA GLU A 216 -2.81 -8.16 15.59
C GLU A 216 -1.44 -7.54 15.92
N ASN A 217 -1.20 -6.31 15.45
CA ASN A 217 0.03 -5.56 15.76
C ASN A 217 0.12 -5.19 17.25
N ALA A 218 -0.98 -4.87 17.90
CA ALA A 218 -0.98 -4.61 19.33
C ALA A 218 -0.64 -5.88 20.15
N THR A 219 -1.07 -7.05 19.69
CA THR A 219 -0.66 -8.34 20.27
C THR A 219 0.85 -8.57 20.10
N LEU A 220 1.39 -8.32 18.91
CA LEU A 220 2.84 -8.42 18.63
C LEU A 220 3.69 -7.51 19.53
N ASN A 221 3.11 -6.40 19.99
CA ASN A 221 3.76 -5.44 20.88
C ASN A 221 3.47 -5.64 22.36
N GLU A 222 2.67 -6.64 22.71
CA GLU A 222 2.24 -6.93 24.09
C GLU A 222 1.43 -5.79 24.73
N VAL A 223 0.77 -4.95 23.93
CA VAL A 223 -0.01 -3.79 24.40
C VAL A 223 -1.51 -3.92 24.18
N GLU A 224 -1.98 -5.02 23.56
CA GLU A 224 -3.40 -5.26 23.23
C GLU A 224 -4.35 -5.02 24.42
N LYS A 225 -3.97 -5.41 25.65
CA LYS A 225 -4.82 -5.25 26.84
C LYS A 225 -5.05 -3.80 27.27
N GLN A 226 -4.20 -2.89 26.81
CA GLN A 226 -4.30 -1.44 27.07
C GLN A 226 -5.01 -0.72 25.92
N MET A 227 -5.35 -1.45 24.85
CA MET A 227 -6.01 -0.91 23.67
C MET A 227 -7.47 -1.34 23.60
N THR A 228 -8.33 -0.41 23.19
CA THR A 228 -9.70 -0.69 22.77
C THR A 228 -9.81 -0.45 21.27
N PHE A 229 -10.32 -1.42 20.53
CA PHE A 229 -10.45 -1.35 19.08
C PHE A 229 -11.92 -1.22 18.68
N ILE A 230 -12.26 -0.20 17.91
CA ILE A 230 -13.64 0.11 17.53
C ILE A 230 -13.71 0.27 16.01
N HIS A 231 -14.56 -0.53 15.37
CA HIS A 231 -14.95 -0.29 13.98
C HIS A 231 -16.06 0.75 13.94
N GLY A 232 -15.79 1.88 13.29
CA GLY A 232 -16.76 2.96 13.19
C GLY A 232 -16.18 4.24 12.58
N ASN A 233 -17.04 5.24 12.45
CA ASN A 233 -16.69 6.49 11.80
C ASN A 233 -16.19 7.53 12.82
N LEU A 234 -14.90 7.88 12.74
CA LEU A 234 -14.29 8.98 13.48
C LEU A 234 -14.68 8.98 14.96
N VAL A 235 -15.30 10.08 15.43
CA VAL A 235 -15.72 10.26 16.83
C VAL A 235 -17.15 9.82 17.11
N ASP A 236 -17.91 9.38 16.10
CA ASP A 236 -19.33 9.04 16.25
C ASP A 236 -19.55 7.80 17.16
N VAL A 237 -18.50 7.00 17.33
CA VAL A 237 -18.49 5.74 18.08
C VAL A 237 -17.68 5.80 19.38
N VAL A 238 -17.16 6.98 19.73
CA VAL A 238 -16.39 7.21 20.96
C VAL A 238 -17.00 8.34 21.76
N THR A 239 -16.95 8.19 23.07
CA THR A 239 -17.43 9.20 24.02
C THR A 239 -16.43 9.29 25.15
N GLY A 240 -16.10 10.50 25.59
CA GLY A 240 -15.19 10.70 26.70
C GLY A 240 -14.28 11.91 26.50
N GLN A 241 -13.28 12.00 27.36
CA GLN A 241 -12.17 12.94 27.25
C GLN A 241 -10.89 12.13 27.13
N TYR A 242 -9.96 12.64 26.34
CA TYR A 242 -8.66 12.04 26.08
C TYR A 242 -7.61 13.13 26.23
N ASP A 243 -6.46 12.78 26.79
CA ASP A 243 -5.36 13.72 26.98
C ASP A 243 -4.67 14.03 25.65
N VAL A 244 -4.59 13.02 24.77
CA VAL A 244 -4.03 13.15 23.42
C VAL A 244 -4.96 12.53 22.38
N ILE A 245 -5.24 13.28 21.33
CA ILE A 245 -5.93 12.77 20.13
C ILE A 245 -4.93 12.83 18.97
N VAL A 246 -4.68 11.69 18.34
CA VAL A 246 -3.84 11.58 17.15
C VAL A 246 -4.68 11.11 15.97
N ALA A 247 -4.51 11.76 14.82
CA ALA A 247 -5.23 11.44 13.60
C ALA A 247 -4.35 11.69 12.38
N ASN A 248 -3.97 10.62 11.68
CA ASN A 248 -3.24 10.70 10.40
C ASN A 248 -4.19 10.37 9.25
N ILE A 249 -5.13 11.29 9.00
CA ILE A 249 -6.21 11.16 8.02
C ILE A 249 -6.26 12.39 7.11
N ILE A 250 -7.13 12.35 6.10
CA ILE A 250 -7.27 13.45 5.13
C ILE A 250 -7.74 14.76 5.78
N ALA A 251 -7.35 15.89 5.18
CA ALA A 251 -7.60 17.22 5.72
C ALA A 251 -9.09 17.50 5.98
N ASP A 252 -10.00 17.09 5.09
CA ASP A 252 -11.44 17.31 5.26
C ASP A 252 -12.00 16.64 6.52
N ALA A 253 -11.49 15.45 6.85
CA ALA A 253 -11.87 14.75 8.08
C ALA A 253 -11.30 15.46 9.32
N ILE A 254 -10.07 15.99 9.25
CA ILE A 254 -9.49 16.80 10.33
C ILE A 254 -10.29 18.08 10.56
N LEU A 255 -10.70 18.77 9.48
CA LEU A 255 -11.54 19.95 9.58
C LEU A 255 -12.89 19.62 10.24
N TYR A 256 -13.50 18.50 9.88
CA TYR A 256 -14.72 18.04 10.54
C TYR A 256 -14.49 17.78 12.05
N LEU A 257 -13.44 17.04 12.41
CA LEU A 257 -13.08 16.78 13.81
C LEU A 257 -12.88 18.08 14.59
N SER A 258 -12.27 19.10 13.98
CA SER A 258 -12.03 20.40 14.64
C SER A 258 -13.31 21.14 15.04
N THR A 259 -14.45 20.78 14.44
CA THR A 259 -15.78 21.34 14.82
C THR A 259 -16.41 20.63 16.02
N ILE A 260 -15.91 19.46 16.40
CA ILE A 260 -16.46 18.59 17.45
C ILE A 260 -15.57 18.61 18.69
N LEU A 261 -14.25 18.60 18.49
CA LEU A 261 -13.26 18.63 19.55
C LEU A 261 -13.23 20.01 20.21
N THR A 262 -13.21 20.03 21.55
CA THR A 262 -13.29 21.23 22.38
C THR A 262 -12.04 21.46 23.20
#